data_AF-A0A431UAQ0-F1
#
_entry.id   AF-A0A431UAQ0-F1
#
_cell.length_a   1.000
_cell.length_b   1.000
_cell.length_c   1.000
_cell.angle_alpha   90.00
_cell.angle_beta   90.00
_cell.angle_gamma   90.00
#
_symmetry.space_group_name_H-M   'P 1'
#
loop_
_entity.id
_entity.type
_entity.pdbx_description
1 polymer ?
#
loop_
_entity_poly.entity_id
_entity_poly.type
_entity_poly.pdbx_seq_one_letter_code
_entity_poly.pdbx_strand_id
1 'polypeptide(L)'
;MNESDTFSSYTVVEPINDDTPLPDLNYLLGILKRMRGCEGADGHPWPESDVSPGRRVSLARSERAMVGALTVLELLHAADRCRVAADPERHLDEGVVDGLFLACRGLVEWACREVRPE
;
A
#
# COMPACT_ATOMS: atom_id res chain seq x y z
N MET A 1 -34.07 34.29 -43.57
CA MET A 1 -32.77 33.84 -43.03
C MET A 1 -32.46 34.75 -41.85
N ASN A 2 -32.76 34.29 -40.64
CA ASN A 2 -32.32 34.92 -39.39
C ASN A 2 -31.49 33.85 -38.68
N GLU A 3 -30.20 34.10 -38.51
CA GLU A 3 -29.27 33.22 -37.80
C GLU A 3 -29.41 33.47 -36.30
N SER A 4 -29.83 32.43 -35.59
CA SER A 4 -29.84 32.37 -34.13
C SER A 4 -28.53 31.77 -33.65
N ASP A 5 -27.94 32.45 -32.67
CA ASP A 5 -26.94 32.04 -31.68
C ASP A 5 -26.60 30.53 -31.58
N THR A 6 -25.33 30.21 -31.32
CA THR A 6 -24.85 29.89 -29.96
C THR A 6 -23.38 29.44 -29.98
N PHE A 7 -22.56 30.19 -29.23
CA PHE A 7 -21.32 29.80 -28.53
C PHE A 7 -20.71 28.40 -28.79
N SER A 8 -19.48 28.36 -29.29
CA SER A 8 -18.53 27.31 -28.89
C SER A 8 -17.14 27.91 -28.72
N SER A 9 -16.94 28.48 -27.53
CA SER A 9 -15.63 28.85 -27.02
C SER A 9 -14.80 27.57 -26.89
N TYR A 10 -13.81 27.38 -27.75
CA TYR A 10 -12.75 26.40 -27.53
C TYR A 10 -11.97 26.81 -26.28
N THR A 11 -12.32 26.25 -25.13
CA THR A 11 -11.47 26.30 -23.95
C THR A 11 -10.25 25.43 -24.24
N VAL A 12 -9.12 26.10 -24.47
CA VAL A 12 -7.79 25.52 -24.36
C VAL A 12 -7.73 24.79 -23.02
N VAL A 13 -7.59 23.46 -23.06
CA VAL A 13 -7.33 22.69 -21.84
C VAL A 13 -5.92 23.06 -21.42
N GLU A 14 -5.80 23.93 -20.42
CA GLU A 14 -4.50 24.22 -19.80
C GLU A 14 -3.88 22.89 -19.34
N PRO A 15 -2.56 22.70 -19.54
CA PRO A 15 -1.89 21.54 -18.96
C PRO A 15 -2.14 21.61 -17.46
N ILE A 16 -2.61 20.50 -16.88
CA ILE A 16 -2.85 20.35 -15.45
C ILE A 16 -1.48 20.27 -14.76
N ASN A 17 -0.70 21.34 -14.85
CA ASN A 17 0.40 21.56 -13.93
C ASN A 17 -0.28 22.03 -12.66
N ASP A 18 -0.73 21.06 -11.88
CA ASP A 18 -1.34 21.25 -10.57
C ASP A 18 -0.25 21.79 -9.63
N ASP A 19 0.07 23.07 -9.78
CA ASP A 19 0.89 23.85 -8.85
C ASP A 19 0.13 24.12 -7.53
N THR A 20 -0.97 23.38 -7.28
CA THR A 20 -1.56 23.29 -5.94
C THR A 20 -0.48 22.74 -5.02
N PRO A 21 -0.08 23.48 -3.96
CA PRO A 21 0.83 22.95 -2.97
C PRO A 21 0.26 21.62 -2.49
N LEU A 22 0.99 20.52 -2.70
CA LEU A 22 0.61 19.20 -2.19
C LEU A 22 0.19 19.40 -0.73
N PRO A 23 -1.09 19.20 -0.39
CA PRO A 23 -1.63 19.71 0.86
C PRO A 23 -0.92 19.03 2.01
N ASP A 24 -0.04 19.76 2.72
CA ASP A 24 0.95 19.27 3.69
C ASP A 24 0.65 17.85 4.18
N LEU A 25 1.04 16.84 3.43
CA LEU A 25 0.47 15.50 3.61
C LEU A 25 0.89 14.86 4.96
N ASN A 26 1.72 15.57 5.74
CA ASN A 26 2.18 15.23 7.08
C ASN A 26 1.16 15.55 8.19
N TYR A 27 0.04 16.23 7.92
CA TYR A 27 -1.07 16.26 8.88
C TYR A 27 -1.90 14.96 8.80
N LEU A 28 -2.53 14.57 9.91
CA LEU A 28 -3.29 13.31 10.06
C LEU A 28 -4.21 12.98 8.88
N LEU A 29 -4.97 13.98 8.39
CA LEU A 29 -5.88 13.79 7.27
C LEU A 29 -5.14 13.57 5.93
N GLY A 30 -3.94 14.13 5.74
CA GLY A 30 -3.06 13.84 4.59
C GLY A 30 -2.55 12.39 4.61
N ILE A 31 -2.12 11.91 5.78
CA ILE A 31 -1.73 10.51 5.99
C ILE A 31 -2.91 9.56 5.73
N LEU A 32 -4.09 9.86 6.29
CA LEU A 32 -5.29 9.06 6.07
C LEU A 32 -5.71 9.01 4.60
N LYS A 33 -5.58 10.11 3.86
CA LYS A 33 -5.84 10.14 2.41
C LYS A 33 -4.89 9.21 1.68
N ARG A 34 -3.59 9.24 2.00
CA ARG A 34 -2.59 8.35 1.38
C ARG A 34 -2.83 6.87 1.69
N MET A 35 -3.11 6.54 2.96
CA MET A 35 -3.47 5.18 3.36
C MET A 35 -4.69 4.66 2.58
N ARG A 36 -5.71 5.51 2.38
CA ARG A 36 -6.93 5.19 1.60
C ARG A 36 -6.68 5.16 0.08
N GLY A 37 -5.70 5.90 -0.41
CA GLY A 37 -5.27 5.93 -1.81
C GLY A 37 -4.51 4.67 -2.26
N CYS A 38 -4.35 3.69 -1.37
CA CYS A 38 -3.67 2.42 -1.65
C CYS A 38 -2.21 2.62 -2.10
N GLU A 39 -1.45 3.41 -1.33
CA GLU A 39 0.01 3.51 -1.44
C GLU A 39 0.75 2.17 -1.27
N GLY A 40 1.95 2.06 -1.80
CA GLY A 40 2.85 0.94 -1.57
C GLY A 40 3.33 0.88 -0.12
N ALA A 41 4.29 0.01 0.14
CA ALA A 41 4.89 -0.10 1.48
C ALA A 41 5.72 1.14 1.88
N ASP A 42 6.20 1.89 0.88
CA ASP A 42 7.04 3.09 1.02
C ASP A 42 6.22 4.38 1.19
N GLY A 43 4.89 4.29 1.21
CA GLY A 43 4.00 5.45 1.32
C GLY A 43 3.80 6.24 0.02
N HIS A 44 4.20 5.68 -1.14
CA HIS A 44 4.04 6.32 -2.44
C HIS A 44 3.08 5.53 -3.34
N PRO A 45 2.46 6.16 -4.35
CA PRO A 45 1.71 5.44 -5.37
C PRO A 45 2.59 4.43 -6.14
N TRP A 46 1.99 3.36 -6.66
CA TRP A 46 2.72 2.41 -7.50
C TRP A 46 3.39 3.12 -8.69
N PRO A 47 4.69 2.89 -8.95
CA PRO A 47 5.47 3.69 -9.89
C PRO A 47 5.13 3.44 -11.37
N GLU A 48 4.65 2.24 -11.72
CA GLU A 48 4.32 1.90 -13.11
C GLU A 48 3.04 2.62 -13.56
N SER A 49 3.17 3.48 -14.57
CA SER A 49 2.06 4.25 -15.13
C SER A 49 1.35 3.57 -16.30
N ASP A 50 1.93 2.50 -16.85
CA ASP A 50 1.45 1.77 -18.03
C ASP A 50 0.41 0.68 -17.68
N VAL A 51 0.11 0.47 -16.41
CA VAL A 51 -0.96 -0.43 -15.95
C VAL A 51 -2.22 0.35 -15.53
N SER A 52 -3.37 -0.32 -15.56
CA SER A 52 -4.64 0.30 -15.19
C SER A 52 -4.61 0.81 -13.73
N PRO A 53 -5.40 1.86 -13.39
CA PRO A 53 -5.45 2.36 -12.01
C PRO A 53 -5.79 1.28 -10.98
N GLY A 54 -6.70 0.36 -11.31
CA GLY A 54 -7.03 -0.79 -10.46
C GLY A 54 -5.85 -1.73 -10.26
N ARG A 55 -5.06 -1.99 -11.33
CA ARG A 55 -3.85 -2.81 -11.22
C ARG A 55 -2.78 -2.16 -10.35
N ARG A 56 -2.58 -0.85 -10.45
CA ARG A 56 -1.66 -0.11 -9.57
C ARG A 56 -2.04 -0.27 -8.10
N VAL A 57 -3.34 -0.14 -7.79
CA VAL A 57 -3.85 -0.35 -6.43
C VAL A 57 -3.57 -1.76 -5.94
N SER A 58 -3.83 -2.78 -6.75
CA SER A 58 -3.57 -4.18 -6.39
C SER A 58 -2.09 -4.48 -6.18
N LEU A 59 -1.20 -3.92 -7.02
CA LEU A 59 0.25 -4.08 -6.86
C LEU A 59 0.77 -3.42 -5.58
N ALA A 60 0.39 -2.17 -5.32
CA ALA A 60 0.77 -1.45 -4.10
C ALA A 60 0.25 -2.15 -2.83
N ARG A 61 -0.98 -2.66 -2.88
CA ARG A 61 -1.58 -3.47 -1.81
C ARG A 61 -0.81 -4.76 -1.57
N SER A 62 -0.47 -5.49 -2.63
CA SER A 62 0.30 -6.73 -2.55
C SER A 62 1.70 -6.48 -1.97
N GLU A 63 2.40 -5.45 -2.45
CA GLU A 63 3.70 -5.04 -1.91
C GLU A 63 3.62 -4.76 -0.41
N ARG A 64 2.62 -3.96 0.03
CA ARG A 64 2.43 -3.67 1.45
C ARG A 64 2.21 -4.92 2.30
N ALA A 65 1.43 -5.88 1.80
CA ALA A 65 1.23 -7.15 2.49
C ALA A 65 2.51 -8.01 2.53
N MET A 66 3.30 -8.02 1.44
CA MET A 66 4.57 -8.72 1.38
C MET A 66 5.62 -8.12 2.33
N VAL A 67 5.71 -6.80 2.42
CA VAL A 67 6.58 -6.13 3.39
C VAL A 67 6.13 -6.42 4.83
N GLY A 68 4.83 -6.40 5.10
CA GLY A 68 4.30 -6.84 6.39
C GLY A 68 4.66 -8.30 6.71
N ALA A 69 4.57 -9.20 5.74
CA ALA A 69 4.95 -10.60 5.91
C ALA A 69 6.44 -10.76 6.20
N LEU A 70 7.29 -9.99 5.52
CA LEU A 70 8.73 -9.96 5.79
C LEU A 70 9.01 -9.54 7.24
N THR A 71 8.36 -8.48 7.74
CA THR A 71 8.52 -8.06 9.14
C THR A 71 8.10 -9.16 10.12
N VAL A 72 7.04 -9.91 9.83
CA VAL A 72 6.63 -11.05 10.68
C VAL A 72 7.67 -12.18 10.64
N LEU A 73 8.27 -12.47 9.49
CA LEU A 73 9.35 -13.45 9.37
C LEU A 73 10.60 -13.03 10.15
N GLU A 74 10.94 -11.74 10.16
CA GLU A 74 12.05 -11.21 10.96
C GLU A 74 11.79 -11.40 12.46
N LEU A 75 10.56 -11.18 12.92
CA LEU A 75 10.16 -11.44 14.31
C LEU A 75 10.26 -12.93 14.67
N LEU A 76 9.79 -13.81 13.79
CA LEU A 76 9.92 -15.27 13.96
C LEU A 76 11.40 -15.69 14.02
N HIS A 77 12.24 -15.13 13.15
CA HIS A 77 13.68 -15.40 13.17
C HIS A 77 14.33 -14.92 14.47
N ALA A 78 13.97 -13.72 14.94
CA ALA A 78 14.46 -13.19 16.20
C ALA A 78 14.02 -14.07 17.39
N ALA A 79 12.77 -14.55 17.39
CA ALA A 79 12.26 -15.46 18.40
C ALA A 79 13.04 -16.77 18.45
N ASP A 80 13.37 -17.36 17.29
CA ASP A 80 14.20 -18.55 17.19
C ASP A 80 15.61 -18.32 17.75
N ARG A 81 16.25 -17.20 17.41
CA ARG A 81 17.55 -16.83 18.00
C ARG A 81 17.48 -16.65 19.52
N CYS A 82 16.41 -16.05 20.02
CA CYS A 82 16.18 -15.89 21.46
C CYS A 82 16.06 -17.24 22.18
N ARG A 83 15.44 -18.25 21.56
CA ARG A 83 15.35 -19.60 22.15
C ARG A 83 16.70 -20.25 22.43
N VAL A 84 17.71 -19.92 21.63
CA VAL A 84 19.08 -20.43 21.78
C VAL A 84 19.89 -19.60 22.78
N ALA A 85 19.68 -18.27 22.79
CA ALA A 85 20.57 -17.33 23.46
C ALA A 85 20.07 -16.79 24.81
N ALA A 86 18.76 -16.89 25.10
CA ALA A 86 18.13 -16.23 26.23
C ALA A 86 17.48 -17.22 27.21
N ASP A 87 17.29 -16.78 28.45
CA ASP A 87 16.52 -17.52 29.46
C ASP A 87 15.07 -17.75 29.00
N PRO A 88 14.43 -18.88 29.35
CA PRO A 88 13.07 -19.22 28.92
C PRO A 88 12.02 -18.14 29.18
N GLU A 89 12.16 -17.36 30.26
CA GLU A 89 11.25 -16.25 30.61
C GLU A 89 11.30 -15.09 29.62
N ARG A 90 12.31 -15.05 28.75
CA ARG A 90 12.49 -14.05 27.69
C ARG A 90 12.04 -14.56 26.32
N HIS A 91 11.59 -15.81 26.22
CA HIS A 91 11.08 -16.37 24.97
C HIS A 91 9.68 -15.82 24.72
N LEU A 92 9.31 -15.74 23.44
CA LEU A 92 7.91 -15.50 23.10
C LEU A 92 7.07 -16.72 23.51
N ASP A 93 5.86 -16.44 23.98
CA ASP A 93 4.85 -17.46 24.23
C ASP A 93 4.55 -18.26 22.95
N GLU A 94 4.30 -19.56 23.10
CA GLU A 94 4.06 -20.47 21.97
C GLU A 94 2.84 -20.04 21.15
N GLY A 95 1.77 -19.55 21.79
CA GLY A 95 0.60 -19.03 21.10
C GLY A 95 0.88 -17.74 20.32
N VAL A 96 1.83 -16.92 20.78
CA VAL A 96 2.30 -15.74 20.02
C VAL A 96 3.08 -16.19 18.78
N VAL A 97 3.97 -17.18 18.91
CA VAL A 97 4.74 -17.72 17.77
C VAL A 97 3.81 -18.32 16.72
N ASP A 98 2.82 -19.12 17.15
CA ASP A 98 1.80 -19.68 16.25
C ASP A 98 0.98 -18.57 15.56
N GLY A 99 0.58 -17.55 16.32
CA GLY A 99 -0.11 -16.37 15.79
C GLY A 99 0.70 -15.65 14.71
N LEU A 100 2.01 -15.51 14.89
CA LEU A 100 2.92 -14.93 13.90
C LEU A 100 3.03 -15.80 12.65
N PHE A 101 3.11 -17.13 12.76
CA PHE A 101 3.07 -18.02 11.60
C PHE A 101 1.76 -17.88 10.80
N LEU A 102 0.62 -17.83 11.49
CA LEU A 102 -0.69 -17.63 10.86
C LEU A 102 -0.79 -16.26 10.18
N ALA A 103 -0.29 -15.20 10.82
CA ALA A 103 -0.27 -13.86 10.26
C ALA A 103 0.60 -13.80 8.98
N CYS A 104 1.83 -14.33 9.03
CA CYS A 104 2.71 -14.41 7.87
C CYS A 104 2.03 -15.14 6.72
N ARG A 105 1.46 -16.31 6.99
CA ARG A 105 0.75 -17.11 6.00
C ARG A 105 -0.42 -16.34 5.38
N GLY A 106 -1.26 -15.72 6.21
CA GLY A 106 -2.41 -14.96 5.75
C GLY A 106 -2.03 -13.77 4.86
N LEU A 107 -0.96 -13.04 5.23
CA LEU A 107 -0.45 -11.92 4.43
C LEU A 107 0.05 -12.39 3.06
N VAL A 108 0.83 -13.47 3.00
CA VAL A 108 1.35 -14.02 1.73
C VAL A 108 0.23 -14.60 0.87
N GLU A 109 -0.71 -15.36 1.46
CA GLU A 109 -1.85 -15.90 0.72
C GLU A 109 -2.71 -14.79 0.11
N TRP A 110 -2.93 -13.71 0.86
CA TRP A 110 -3.67 -12.56 0.37
C TRP A 110 -2.91 -11.82 -0.73
N ALA A 111 -1.61 -11.54 -0.54
CA ALA A 111 -0.76 -10.88 -1.53
C ALA A 111 -0.72 -11.64 -2.86
N CYS A 112 -0.66 -12.98 -2.81
CA CYS A 112 -0.71 -13.86 -3.98
C CYS A 112 -2.05 -13.78 -4.74
N ARG A 113 -3.17 -13.56 -4.03
CA ARG A 113 -4.48 -13.40 -4.67
C ARG A 113 -4.59 -12.05 -5.38
N GLU A 114 -4.09 -10.99 -4.75
CA GLU A 114 -4.18 -9.62 -5.26
C GLU A 114 -3.39 -9.43 -6.58
N VAL A 115 -2.32 -10.19 -6.82
CA VAL A 115 -1.51 -10.08 -8.05
C VAL A 115 -2.04 -10.90 -9.22
N ARG A 116 -2.99 -11.82 -9.00
CA ARG A 116 -3.55 -12.63 -10.09
C ARG A 116 -4.48 -11.78 -10.96
N PRO A 117 -4.29 -11.77 -12.29
CA PRO A 117 -5.30 -11.25 -13.20
C PRO A 117 -6.60 -12.05 -13.03
N GLU A 118 -7.75 -11.38 -13.18
CA GLU A 118 -9.04 -12.06 -13.38
C GLU A 118 -9.06 -12.88 -14.68
#